data_AF-A0A921BAD2-F1
#
_entry.id   AF-A0A921BAD2-F1
#
_cell.length_a   1.000
_cell.length_b   1.000
_cell.length_c   1.000
_cell.angle_alpha   90.00
_cell.angle_beta   90.00
_cell.angle_gamma   90.00
#
_symmetry.space_group_name_H-M   'P 1'
#
loop_
_entity.id
_entity.type
_entity.pdbx_description
1 polymer ?
#
loop_
_entity_poly.entity_id
_entity_poly.type
_entity_poly.pdbx_seq_one_letter_code
_entity_poly.pdbx_strand_id
1 'polypeptide(L)'
;MDHDNRAGVNAVLDPLLIFGYGPFPELGIQGAAIATVISYISIMIAGLWVLGIRERMLTTNWPGIVEILRSWKALLYIGIPAMVTQLLFPFSNAVLTRIAADLGDATVAAFGVGTRIESIAMIGSMALSSVLIPFIGQNYGAENFDRIKGASGFSLRFAFVWGTTAWVILAIFSGGIAWAFSDDPEIRNFIQQFFWIVPFGFAFHGISQLVSASCNALHRPFHSSTINILRLFLFLIPLVYMGAQIWSTTGFFFGIALGNLATGGVAWYWFRSSILPSAIIK
;
A
#
# COMPACT_ATOMS: atom_id res chain seq x y z
N MET A 1 -4.12 4.96 -19.65
CA MET A 1 -5.27 4.33 -20.35
C MET A 1 -5.41 2.84 -20.01
N ASP A 2 -4.53 2.24 -19.18
CA ASP A 2 -4.43 0.78 -19.00
C ASP A 2 -5.11 0.17 -17.77
N HIS A 3 -5.53 0.94 -16.76
CA HIS A 3 -6.18 0.35 -15.58
C HIS A 3 -7.69 0.14 -15.76
N ASP A 4 -8.35 0.96 -16.58
CA ASP A 4 -9.81 1.01 -16.69
C ASP A 4 -10.39 -0.16 -17.49
N ASN A 5 -9.65 -0.68 -18.47
CA ASN A 5 -10.19 -1.73 -19.35
C ASN A 5 -10.29 -3.09 -18.65
N ARG A 6 -9.32 -3.43 -17.79
CA ARG A 6 -9.38 -4.66 -16.97
C ARG A 6 -10.50 -4.58 -15.94
N ALA A 7 -10.65 -3.43 -15.28
CA ALA A 7 -11.69 -3.20 -14.30
C ALA A 7 -13.08 -3.30 -14.94
N GLY A 8 -13.26 -2.75 -16.15
CA GLY A 8 -14.51 -2.84 -16.90
C GLY A 8 -14.86 -4.28 -17.31
N VAL A 9 -13.91 -5.06 -17.82
CA VAL A 9 -14.16 -6.44 -18.24
C VAL A 9 -14.49 -7.33 -17.04
N ASN A 10 -13.78 -7.20 -15.91
CA ASN A 10 -14.14 -7.91 -14.68
C ASN A 10 -15.49 -7.46 -14.13
N ALA A 11 -15.76 -6.15 -14.09
CA ALA A 11 -17.02 -5.63 -13.55
C ALA A 11 -18.26 -6.13 -14.31
N VAL A 12 -18.12 -6.48 -15.59
CA VAL A 12 -19.19 -7.07 -16.41
C VAL A 12 -19.22 -8.59 -16.30
N LEU A 13 -18.06 -9.26 -16.34
CA LEU A 13 -17.99 -10.73 -16.33
C LEU A 13 -18.23 -11.33 -14.94
N ASP A 14 -17.85 -10.64 -13.87
CA ASP A 14 -18.00 -11.14 -12.49
C ASP A 14 -19.49 -11.40 -12.18
N PRO A 15 -20.45 -10.48 -12.37
CA PRO A 15 -21.86 -10.78 -12.13
C PRO A 15 -22.41 -11.91 -13.01
N LEU A 16 -22.00 -11.98 -14.28
CA LEU A 16 -22.48 -12.99 -15.23
C LEU A 16 -22.03 -14.40 -14.85
N LEU A 17 -20.77 -14.57 -14.45
CA LEU A 17 -20.17 -15.87 -14.16
C LEU A 17 -20.31 -16.30 -12.70
N ILE A 18 -20.35 -15.34 -11.76
CA ILE A 18 -20.55 -15.65 -10.34
C ILE A 18 -22.00 -16.06 -10.10
N PHE A 19 -22.97 -15.25 -10.55
CA PHE A 19 -24.39 -15.46 -10.29
C PHE A 19 -25.14 -16.21 -11.39
N GLY A 20 -24.48 -16.52 -12.51
CA GLY A 20 -25.10 -17.27 -13.61
C GLY A 20 -26.20 -16.51 -14.36
N TYR A 21 -26.03 -15.21 -14.59
CA TYR A 21 -27.00 -14.43 -15.36
C TYR A 21 -26.90 -14.74 -16.87
N GLY A 22 -28.03 -15.04 -17.51
CA GLY A 22 -28.11 -15.27 -18.96
C GLY A 22 -27.77 -16.72 -19.36
N PRO A 23 -26.91 -16.97 -20.37
CA PRO A 23 -26.57 -18.32 -20.82
C PRO A 23 -25.51 -19.02 -19.94
N PHE A 24 -25.02 -18.34 -18.90
CA PHE A 24 -23.91 -18.82 -18.09
C PHE A 24 -24.40 -19.56 -16.84
N PRO A 25 -23.79 -20.71 -16.48
CA PRO A 25 -24.09 -21.37 -15.22
C PRO A 25 -23.56 -20.56 -14.02
N GLU A 26 -24.16 -20.75 -12.85
CA GLU A 26 -23.69 -20.17 -11.59
C GLU A 26 -22.39 -20.88 -11.15
N LEU A 27 -21.25 -20.21 -11.29
CA LEU A 27 -19.93 -20.79 -11.01
C LEU A 27 -19.31 -20.27 -9.70
N GLY A 28 -19.95 -19.33 -9.01
CA GLY A 28 -19.47 -18.79 -7.73
C GLY A 28 -18.01 -18.32 -7.79
N ILE A 29 -17.17 -18.83 -6.88
CA ILE A 29 -15.73 -18.48 -6.80
C ILE A 29 -14.97 -18.89 -8.07
N GLN A 30 -15.35 -20.00 -8.72
CA GLN A 30 -14.74 -20.43 -9.98
C GLN A 30 -15.06 -19.44 -11.11
N GLY A 31 -16.27 -18.86 -11.10
CA GLY A 31 -16.68 -17.81 -12.04
C GLY A 31 -15.79 -16.56 -11.95
N ALA A 32 -15.51 -16.10 -10.73
CA ALA A 32 -14.61 -14.97 -10.48
C ALA A 32 -13.18 -15.23 -10.99
N ALA A 33 -12.68 -16.46 -10.83
CA ALA A 33 -11.36 -16.84 -11.34
C ALA A 33 -11.32 -16.83 -12.88
N ILE A 34 -12.35 -17.35 -13.55
CA ILE A 34 -12.46 -17.37 -15.01
C ILE A 34 -12.58 -15.94 -15.56
N ALA A 35 -13.44 -15.10 -14.96
CA ALA A 35 -13.58 -13.69 -15.31
C ALA A 35 -12.22 -12.97 -15.29
N THR A 36 -11.44 -13.21 -14.24
CA THR A 36 -10.11 -12.64 -14.07
C THR A 36 -9.15 -13.08 -15.18
N VAL A 37 -9.12 -14.37 -15.53
CA VAL A 37 -8.28 -14.89 -16.62
C VAL A 37 -8.67 -14.26 -17.96
N ILE A 38 -9.96 -14.16 -18.25
CA ILE A 38 -10.45 -13.53 -19.49
C ILE A 38 -10.01 -12.07 -19.55
N SER A 39 -10.16 -11.31 -18.47
CA SER A 39 -9.69 -9.92 -18.38
C SER A 39 -8.18 -9.78 -18.66
N TYR A 40 -7.36 -10.72 -18.16
CA TYR A 40 -5.92 -10.74 -18.46
C TYR A 40 -5.62 -11.03 -19.94
N ILE A 41 -6.36 -11.96 -20.55
CA ILE A 41 -6.22 -12.25 -21.98
C ILE A 41 -6.63 -11.04 -22.82
N SER A 42 -7.75 -10.39 -22.48
CA SER A 42 -8.23 -9.20 -23.19
C SER A 42 -7.20 -8.06 -23.16
N ILE A 43 -6.59 -7.80 -22.00
CA ILE A 43 -5.59 -6.73 -21.91
C ILE A 43 -4.26 -7.09 -22.58
N MET A 44 -3.87 -8.37 -22.56
CA MET A 44 -2.70 -8.85 -23.31
C MET A 44 -2.90 -8.63 -24.81
N ILE A 45 -4.07 -8.99 -25.35
CA ILE A 45 -4.40 -8.78 -26.77
C ILE A 45 -4.40 -7.28 -27.10
N ALA A 46 -5.04 -6.46 -26.28
CA ALA A 46 -5.06 -5.01 -26.47
C ALA A 46 -3.64 -4.41 -26.44
N GLY A 47 -2.81 -4.84 -25.49
CA GLY A 47 -1.41 -4.41 -25.37
C GLY A 47 -0.57 -4.80 -26.58
N LEU A 48 -0.70 -6.05 -27.06
CA LEU A 48 -0.02 -6.50 -28.28
C LEU A 48 -0.49 -5.74 -29.52
N TRP A 49 -1.79 -5.43 -29.62
CA TRP A 49 -2.34 -4.64 -30.71
C TRP A 49 -1.77 -3.21 -30.71
N VAL A 50 -1.75 -2.54 -29.55
CA VAL A 50 -1.19 -1.19 -29.41
C VAL A 50 0.31 -1.21 -29.74
N LEU A 51 1.08 -2.07 -29.09
CA LEU A 51 2.54 -2.11 -29.25
C LEU A 51 2.96 -2.58 -30.65
N GLY A 52 2.27 -3.56 -31.21
CA GLY A 52 2.61 -4.17 -32.49
C GLY A 52 2.13 -3.38 -33.70
N ILE A 53 0.86 -2.94 -33.69
CA ILE A 53 0.21 -2.34 -34.86
C ILE A 53 0.23 -0.82 -34.79
N ARG A 54 -0.23 -0.25 -33.68
CA ARG A 54 -0.39 1.21 -33.54
C ARG A 54 0.95 1.92 -33.39
N GLU A 55 1.79 1.45 -32.47
CA GLU A 55 3.08 2.07 -32.13
C GLU A 55 4.27 1.44 -32.86
N ARG A 56 4.09 0.26 -33.48
CA ARG A 56 5.12 -0.49 -34.24
C ARG A 56 6.42 -0.70 -33.46
N MET A 57 6.31 -0.96 -32.16
CA MET A 57 7.43 -1.16 -31.24
C MET A 57 7.88 -2.62 -31.12
N LEU A 58 7.17 -3.57 -31.74
CA LEU A 58 7.53 -4.99 -31.69
C LEU A 58 8.46 -5.35 -32.86
N THR A 59 9.61 -5.94 -32.54
CA THR A 59 10.52 -6.50 -33.54
C THR A 59 10.25 -7.99 -33.71
N THR A 60 10.29 -8.47 -34.95
CA THR A 60 10.11 -9.90 -35.28
C THR A 60 11.42 -10.69 -35.18
N ASN A 61 12.55 -10.00 -35.02
CA ASN A 61 13.87 -10.62 -34.96
C ASN A 61 14.15 -11.10 -33.54
N TRP A 62 14.50 -12.38 -33.40
CA TRP A 62 14.89 -12.94 -32.12
C TRP A 62 16.26 -12.38 -31.70
N PRO A 63 16.39 -11.76 -30.52
CA PRO A 63 17.68 -11.25 -30.05
C PRO A 63 18.62 -12.41 -29.71
N GLY A 64 19.92 -12.16 -29.90
CA GLY A 64 20.96 -13.12 -29.51
C GLY A 64 21.03 -13.30 -27.99
N ILE A 65 21.56 -14.44 -27.52
CA ILE A 65 21.57 -14.77 -26.08
C ILE A 65 22.29 -13.72 -25.21
N VAL A 66 23.33 -13.09 -25.75
CA VAL A 66 24.09 -12.02 -25.08
C VAL A 66 23.23 -10.76 -24.88
N GLU A 67 22.39 -10.43 -25.87
CA GLU A 67 21.49 -9.28 -25.83
C GLU A 67 20.33 -9.52 -24.87
N ILE A 68 19.80 -10.76 -24.83
CA ILE A 68 18.81 -11.19 -23.83
C ILE A 68 19.38 -11.03 -22.42
N LEU A 69 20.58 -11.56 -22.16
CA LEU A 69 21.22 -11.47 -20.85
C LEU A 69 21.50 -10.02 -20.42
N ARG A 70 21.93 -9.16 -21.35
CA ARG A 70 22.12 -7.73 -21.09
C ARG A 70 20.80 -7.05 -20.70
N SER A 71 19.74 -7.33 -21.45
CA SER A 71 18.41 -6.78 -21.18
C SER A 71 17.86 -7.28 -19.84
N TRP A 72 18.01 -8.56 -19.53
CA TRP A 72 17.64 -9.15 -18.24
C TRP A 72 18.39 -8.51 -17.09
N LYS A 73 19.70 -8.27 -17.23
CA LYS A 73 20.49 -7.60 -16.19
C LYS A 73 19.98 -6.19 -15.90
N ALA A 74 19.64 -5.42 -16.94
CA ALA A 74 19.07 -4.09 -16.78
C ALA A 74 17.66 -4.14 -16.14
N LEU A 75 16.82 -5.07 -16.57
CA LEU A 75 15.49 -5.31 -16.00
C LEU A 75 15.57 -5.70 -14.53
N LEU A 76 16.43 -6.65 -14.16
CA LEU A 76 16.58 -7.12 -12.79
C LEU A 76 17.21 -6.06 -11.88
N TYR A 77 18.09 -5.21 -12.40
CA TYR A 77 18.68 -4.10 -11.63
C TYR A 77 17.61 -3.12 -11.11
N ILE A 78 16.53 -2.91 -11.87
CA ILE A 78 15.40 -2.04 -11.48
C ILE A 78 14.29 -2.86 -10.80
N GLY A 79 14.02 -4.05 -11.34
CA GLY A 79 12.94 -4.93 -10.92
C GLY A 79 13.14 -5.54 -9.53
N ILE A 80 14.37 -5.96 -9.18
CA ILE A 80 14.64 -6.56 -7.86
C ILE A 80 14.37 -5.56 -6.72
N PRO A 81 14.90 -4.32 -6.72
CA PRO A 81 14.58 -3.35 -5.67
C PRO A 81 13.09 -3.03 -5.56
N ALA A 82 12.40 -2.94 -6.70
CA ALA A 82 10.96 -2.71 -6.74
C ALA A 82 10.18 -3.89 -6.13
N MET A 83 10.53 -5.14 -6.51
CA MET A 83 9.93 -6.36 -5.95
C MET A 83 10.18 -6.45 -4.44
N VAL A 84 11.41 -6.20 -3.98
CA VAL A 84 11.73 -6.21 -2.54
C VAL A 84 10.84 -5.22 -1.81
N THR A 85 10.71 -3.99 -2.32
CA THR A 85 9.88 -2.95 -1.69
C THR A 85 8.40 -3.35 -1.66
N GLN A 86 7.88 -3.97 -2.73
CA GLN A 86 6.51 -4.47 -2.80
C GLN A 86 6.26 -5.67 -1.87
N LEU A 87 7.29 -6.51 -1.63
CA LEU A 87 7.21 -7.67 -0.74
C LEU A 87 7.27 -7.29 0.75
N LEU A 88 7.80 -6.13 1.11
CA LEU A 88 7.90 -5.69 2.50
C LEU A 88 6.53 -5.62 3.19
N PHE A 89 5.48 -5.20 2.48
CA PHE A 89 4.13 -5.10 3.05
C PHE A 89 3.50 -6.47 3.37
N PRO A 90 3.37 -7.43 2.43
CA PRO A 90 2.84 -8.75 2.75
C PRO A 90 3.74 -9.50 3.73
N PHE A 91 5.06 -9.32 3.67
CA PHE A 91 5.97 -9.89 4.65
C PHE A 91 5.74 -9.32 6.05
N SER A 92 5.56 -7.99 6.17
CA SER A 92 5.18 -7.33 7.43
C SER A 92 3.91 -7.93 8.01
N ASN A 93 2.86 -8.06 7.19
CA ASN A 93 1.60 -8.63 7.65
C ASN A 93 1.74 -10.09 8.04
N ALA A 94 2.54 -10.88 7.33
CA ALA A 94 2.80 -12.28 7.70
C ALA A 94 3.49 -12.39 9.07
N VAL A 95 4.51 -11.57 9.32
CA VAL A 95 5.20 -11.53 10.62
C VAL A 95 4.26 -11.07 11.74
N LEU A 96 3.52 -9.98 11.55
CA LEU A 96 2.56 -9.49 12.53
C LEU A 96 1.44 -10.51 12.80
N THR A 97 0.96 -11.20 11.76
CA THR A 97 -0.02 -12.29 11.89
C THR A 97 0.55 -13.45 12.69
N ARG A 98 1.83 -13.81 12.48
CA ARG A 98 2.49 -14.86 13.26
C ARG A 98 2.60 -14.49 14.73
N ILE A 99 2.97 -13.24 15.05
CA ILE A 99 3.01 -12.73 16.43
C ILE A 99 1.60 -12.71 17.04
N ALA A 100 0.60 -12.24 16.28
CA ALA A 100 -0.80 -12.27 16.71
C ALA A 100 -1.28 -13.70 17.01
N ALA A 101 -0.86 -14.69 16.22
CA ALA A 101 -1.19 -16.09 16.45
C ALA A 101 -0.59 -16.65 17.74
N ASP A 102 0.61 -16.21 18.13
CA ASP A 102 1.19 -16.56 19.44
C ASP A 102 0.39 -15.96 20.62
N LEU A 103 -0.39 -14.91 20.38
CA LEU A 103 -1.27 -14.26 21.36
C LEU A 103 -2.71 -14.83 21.36
N GLY A 104 -3.04 -15.75 20.43
CA GLY A 104 -4.33 -16.44 20.37
C GLY A 104 -5.25 -16.01 19.21
N ASP A 105 -6.21 -16.88 18.89
CA ASP A 105 -7.10 -16.76 17.73
C ASP A 105 -7.93 -15.46 17.73
N ALA A 106 -8.35 -15.01 18.92
CA ALA A 106 -9.09 -13.76 19.05
C ALA A 106 -8.28 -12.53 18.61
N THR A 107 -6.96 -12.55 18.86
CA THR A 107 -6.04 -11.50 18.41
C THR A 107 -5.88 -11.51 16.89
N VAL A 108 -5.73 -12.70 16.30
CA VAL A 108 -5.64 -12.85 14.84
C VAL A 108 -6.92 -12.38 14.16
N ALA A 109 -8.08 -12.73 14.71
CA ALA A 109 -9.38 -12.29 14.20
C ALA A 109 -9.51 -10.76 14.24
N ALA A 110 -9.22 -10.14 15.38
CA ALA A 110 -9.27 -8.69 15.53
C ALA A 110 -8.27 -7.97 14.60
N PHE A 111 -7.03 -8.47 14.48
CA PHE A 111 -6.03 -7.93 13.56
C PHE A 111 -6.46 -8.06 12.08
N GLY A 112 -7.08 -9.19 11.71
CA GLY A 112 -7.61 -9.40 10.36
C GLY A 112 -8.74 -8.43 10.01
N VAL A 113 -9.65 -8.14 10.93
CA VAL A 113 -10.69 -7.10 10.76
C VAL A 113 -10.05 -5.73 10.65
N GLY A 114 -9.14 -5.41 11.57
CA GLY A 114 -8.44 -4.13 11.65
C GLY A 114 -7.69 -3.78 10.36
N THR A 115 -6.89 -4.70 9.83
CA THR A 115 -6.08 -4.49 8.61
C THR A 115 -6.93 -4.29 7.35
N ARG A 116 -8.10 -4.94 7.26
CA ARG A 116 -9.05 -4.72 6.15
C ARG A 116 -9.62 -3.32 6.18
N ILE A 117 -10.07 -2.87 7.36
CA ILE A 117 -10.61 -1.53 7.55
C ILE A 117 -9.53 -0.46 7.40
N GLU A 118 -8.30 -0.72 7.89
CA GLU A 118 -7.12 0.12 7.68
C GLU A 118 -6.86 0.35 6.18
N SER A 119 -6.93 -0.71 5.38
CA SER A 119 -6.73 -0.61 3.92
C SER A 119 -7.72 0.36 3.27
N ILE A 120 -8.98 0.36 3.72
CA ILE A 120 -10.01 1.31 3.27
C ILE A 120 -9.71 2.73 3.77
N ALA A 121 -9.37 2.87 5.05
CA ALA A 121 -9.05 4.15 5.67
C ALA A 121 -7.83 4.82 5.00
N MET A 122 -6.90 4.04 4.47
CA MET A 122 -5.69 4.53 3.81
C MET A 122 -5.86 4.89 2.33
N ILE A 123 -7.03 4.65 1.72
CA ILE A 123 -7.27 4.95 0.29
C ILE A 123 -6.95 6.41 -0.04
N GLY A 124 -7.29 7.37 0.84
CA GLY A 124 -6.98 8.78 0.63
C GLY A 124 -5.47 9.06 0.53
N SER A 125 -4.68 8.45 1.40
CA SER A 125 -3.21 8.55 1.37
C SER A 125 -2.62 7.89 0.12
N MET A 126 -3.18 6.76 -0.32
CA MET A 126 -2.76 6.07 -1.54
C MET A 126 -3.09 6.89 -2.80
N ALA A 127 -4.27 7.49 -2.84
CA ALA A 127 -4.71 8.37 -3.94
C ALA A 127 -3.84 9.63 -4.02
N LEU A 128 -3.51 10.26 -2.89
CA LEU A 128 -2.59 11.40 -2.91
C LEU A 128 -1.18 10.98 -3.33
N SER A 129 -0.70 9.82 -2.88
CA SER A 129 0.62 9.28 -3.27
C SER A 129 0.72 9.07 -4.78
N SER A 130 -0.33 8.57 -5.44
CA SER A 130 -0.33 8.36 -6.90
C SER A 130 -0.33 9.66 -7.69
N VAL A 131 -0.93 10.74 -7.16
CA VAL A 131 -0.90 12.09 -7.76
C VAL A 131 0.44 12.79 -7.53
N LEU A 132 1.07 12.58 -6.36
CA LEU A 132 2.36 13.21 -6.04
C LEU A 132 3.48 12.77 -6.96
N ILE A 133 3.50 11.52 -7.41
CA ILE A 133 4.57 11.00 -8.29
C ILE A 133 4.69 11.82 -9.58
N PRO A 134 3.65 11.94 -10.42
CA PRO A 134 3.73 12.76 -11.63
C PRO A 134 3.84 14.25 -11.32
N PHE A 135 3.17 14.75 -10.27
CA PHE A 135 3.24 16.17 -9.92
C PHE A 135 4.67 16.59 -9.56
N ILE A 136 5.32 15.87 -8.64
CA ILE A 136 6.69 16.17 -8.21
C ILE A 136 7.66 15.91 -9.37
N GLY A 137 7.51 14.80 -10.11
CA GLY A 137 8.38 14.49 -11.24
C GLY A 137 8.38 15.57 -12.33
N GLN A 138 7.19 16.07 -12.72
CA GLN A 138 7.06 17.14 -13.71
C GLN A 138 7.65 18.46 -13.21
N ASN A 139 7.35 18.86 -11.98
CA ASN A 139 7.87 20.12 -11.42
C ASN A 139 9.38 20.05 -11.16
N TYR A 140 9.91 18.87 -10.82
CA TYR A 140 11.35 18.67 -10.63
C TYR A 140 12.10 18.81 -11.96
N GLY A 141 11.58 18.20 -13.05
CA GLY A 141 12.13 18.38 -14.39
C GLY A 141 12.02 19.81 -14.94
N ALA A 142 11.05 20.59 -14.46
CA ALA A 142 10.86 21.99 -14.81
C ALA A 142 11.54 22.98 -13.82
N GLU A 143 12.36 22.47 -12.88
CA GLU A 143 13.04 23.26 -11.84
C GLU A 143 12.10 24.14 -10.97
N ASN A 144 10.82 23.79 -10.92
CA ASN A 144 9.80 24.53 -10.16
C ASN A 144 9.71 24.05 -8.71
N PHE A 145 10.77 24.34 -7.97
CA PHE A 145 11.01 23.88 -6.60
C PHE A 145 9.98 24.39 -5.59
N ASP A 146 9.45 25.61 -5.77
CA ASP A 146 8.43 26.18 -4.88
C ASP A 146 7.14 25.35 -4.87
N ARG A 147 6.74 24.82 -6.04
CA ARG A 147 5.57 23.94 -6.14
C ARG A 147 5.78 22.61 -5.44
N ILE A 148 7.00 22.08 -5.46
CA ILE A 148 7.36 20.85 -4.73
C ILE A 148 7.32 21.09 -3.21
N LYS A 149 7.84 22.24 -2.75
CA LYS A 149 7.79 22.65 -1.34
C LYS A 149 6.34 22.78 -0.86
N GLY A 150 5.50 23.47 -1.65
CA GLY A 150 4.07 23.61 -1.39
C GLY A 150 3.33 22.28 -1.33
N ALA A 151 3.59 21.38 -2.29
CA ALA A 151 3.01 20.04 -2.32
C ALA A 151 3.44 19.19 -1.11
N SER A 152 4.70 19.29 -0.69
CA SER A 152 5.20 18.57 0.50
C SER A 152 4.50 19.05 1.78
N GLY A 153 4.34 20.37 1.95
CA GLY A 153 3.61 20.95 3.07
C GLY A 153 2.12 20.63 3.07
N PHE A 154 1.48 20.65 1.90
CA PHE A 154 0.10 20.19 1.72
C PHE A 154 -0.05 18.72 2.10
N SER A 155 0.84 17.86 1.64
CA SER A 155 0.82 16.42 1.90
C SER A 155 0.92 16.10 3.38
N LEU A 156 1.79 16.81 4.11
CA LEU A 156 1.87 16.68 5.57
C LEU A 156 0.55 17.04 6.25
N ARG A 157 -0.03 18.20 5.91
CA ARG A 157 -1.31 18.66 6.49
C ARG A 157 -2.46 17.70 6.15
N PHE A 158 -2.51 17.25 4.89
CA PHE A 158 -3.47 16.27 4.44
C PHE A 158 -3.36 14.98 5.24
N ALA A 159 -2.16 14.42 5.41
CA ALA A 159 -1.97 13.18 6.16
C ALA A 159 -2.42 13.30 7.61
N PHE A 160 -2.14 14.43 8.28
CA PHE A 160 -2.65 14.69 9.63
C PHE A 160 -4.17 14.78 9.66
N VAL A 161 -4.77 15.63 8.83
CA VAL A 161 -6.23 15.81 8.81
C VAL A 161 -6.94 14.50 8.48
N TRP A 162 -6.48 13.81 7.42
CA TRP A 162 -7.05 12.55 6.97
C TRP A 162 -6.89 11.44 8.01
N GLY A 163 -5.67 11.24 8.52
CA GLY A 163 -5.37 10.21 9.50
C GLY A 163 -6.10 10.42 10.83
N THR A 164 -6.14 11.65 11.34
CA THR A 164 -6.89 11.97 12.56
C THR A 164 -8.39 11.84 12.35
N THR A 165 -8.93 12.26 11.20
CA THR A 165 -10.36 12.08 10.88
C THR A 165 -10.72 10.60 10.82
N ALA A 166 -9.89 9.79 10.15
CA ALA A 166 -10.08 8.34 10.09
C ALA A 166 -10.05 7.71 11.49
N TRP A 167 -9.09 8.10 12.34
CA TRP A 167 -9.03 7.63 13.73
C TRP A 167 -10.27 7.98 14.53
N VAL A 168 -10.70 9.26 14.51
CA VAL A 168 -11.89 9.70 15.26
C VAL A 168 -13.14 8.94 14.82
N ILE A 169 -13.35 8.80 13.51
CA ILE A 169 -14.48 8.04 12.97
C ILE A 169 -14.40 6.58 13.44
N LEU A 170 -13.27 5.91 13.23
CA LEU A 170 -13.13 4.50 13.59
C LEU A 170 -13.25 4.27 15.10
N ALA A 171 -12.76 5.19 15.92
CA ALA A 171 -12.85 5.11 17.38
C ALA A 171 -14.30 5.27 17.88
N ILE A 172 -15.09 6.16 17.26
CA ILE A 172 -16.52 6.36 17.59
C ILE A 172 -17.35 5.14 17.16
N PHE A 173 -17.11 4.62 15.96
CA PHE A 173 -17.88 3.51 15.41
C PHE A 173 -17.33 2.13 15.80
N SER A 174 -16.27 2.05 16.61
CA SER A 174 -15.56 0.80 16.91
C SER A 174 -16.47 -0.27 17.52
N GLY A 175 -17.40 0.12 18.39
CA GLY A 175 -18.38 -0.80 18.99
C GLY A 175 -19.32 -1.41 17.96
N GLY A 176 -19.86 -0.58 17.04
CA GLY A 176 -20.72 -1.05 15.95
C GLY A 176 -19.98 -1.96 14.97
N ILE A 177 -18.73 -1.62 14.65
CA ILE A 177 -17.87 -2.46 13.82
C ILE A 177 -17.63 -3.80 14.53
N ALA A 178 -17.24 -3.80 15.80
CA ALA A 178 -16.99 -5.02 16.56
C ALA A 178 -18.20 -5.97 16.55
N TRP A 179 -19.40 -5.44 16.80
CA TRP A 179 -20.66 -6.21 16.74
C TRP A 179 -20.96 -6.78 15.36
N ALA A 180 -20.62 -6.06 14.28
CA ALA A 180 -20.86 -6.55 12.92
C ALA A 180 -19.95 -7.73 12.53
N PHE A 181 -18.81 -7.91 13.21
CA PHE A 181 -17.81 -8.91 12.84
C PHE A 181 -17.80 -10.17 13.72
N SER A 182 -18.25 -10.10 14.97
CA SER A 182 -18.24 -11.26 15.87
C SER A 182 -19.23 -11.12 17.02
N ASP A 183 -19.83 -12.24 17.43
CA ASP A 183 -20.62 -12.36 18.65
C ASP A 183 -19.75 -12.62 19.91
N ASP A 184 -18.50 -13.04 19.71
CA ASP A 184 -17.57 -13.34 20.79
C ASP A 184 -17.19 -12.05 21.56
N PRO A 185 -17.42 -11.97 22.88
CA PRO A 185 -17.06 -10.80 23.69
C PRO A 185 -15.58 -10.44 23.65
N GLU A 186 -14.68 -11.42 23.61
CA GLU A 186 -13.23 -11.21 23.61
C GLU A 186 -12.77 -10.63 22.26
N ILE A 187 -13.22 -11.23 21.15
CA ILE A 187 -12.92 -10.72 19.80
C ILE A 187 -13.42 -9.29 19.65
N ARG A 188 -14.64 -9.01 20.12
CA ARG A 188 -15.20 -7.65 20.07
C ARG A 188 -14.39 -6.65 20.88
N ASN A 189 -13.91 -7.05 22.05
CA ASN A 189 -13.07 -6.20 22.88
C ASN A 189 -11.75 -5.88 22.15
N PHE A 190 -11.08 -6.87 21.56
CA PHE A 190 -9.86 -6.63 20.79
C PHE A 190 -10.07 -5.82 19.51
N ILE A 191 -11.20 -5.99 18.81
CA ILE A 191 -11.56 -5.12 17.67
C ILE A 191 -11.70 -3.67 18.13
N GLN A 192 -12.38 -3.42 19.24
CA GLN A 192 -12.51 -2.05 19.78
C GLN A 192 -11.15 -1.47 20.18
N GLN A 193 -10.31 -2.24 20.88
CA GLN A 193 -8.96 -1.82 21.24
C GLN A 193 -8.12 -1.50 20.00
N PHE A 194 -8.19 -2.34 18.96
CA PHE A 194 -7.52 -2.08 17.69
C PHE A 194 -7.90 -0.70 17.15
N PHE A 195 -9.20 -0.40 17.04
CA PHE A 195 -9.68 0.86 16.45
C PHE A 195 -9.46 2.10 17.33
N TRP A 196 -9.29 1.94 18.64
CA TRP A 196 -8.87 3.03 19.51
C TRP A 196 -7.37 3.31 19.44
N ILE A 197 -6.55 2.27 19.29
CA ILE A 197 -5.09 2.36 19.43
C ILE A 197 -4.39 2.50 18.07
N VAL A 198 -4.62 1.59 17.14
CA VAL A 198 -3.83 1.50 15.89
C VAL A 198 -4.07 2.70 14.96
N PRO A 199 -5.32 3.15 14.71
CA PRO A 199 -5.57 4.28 13.83
C PRO A 199 -4.98 5.60 14.32
N PHE A 200 -4.64 5.74 15.60
CA PHE A 200 -3.90 6.89 16.10
C PHE A 200 -2.58 7.12 15.32
N GLY A 201 -1.95 6.02 14.86
CA GLY A 201 -0.75 6.07 14.02
C GLY A 201 -1.01 6.39 12.54
N PHE A 202 -2.26 6.49 12.09
CA PHE A 202 -2.57 6.59 10.66
C PHE A 202 -2.04 7.86 9.99
N ALA A 203 -2.04 8.98 10.70
CA ALA A 203 -1.44 10.21 10.18
C ALA A 203 0.03 10.01 9.81
N PHE A 204 0.79 9.36 10.70
CA PHE A 204 2.22 9.10 10.52
C PHE A 204 2.48 8.00 9.49
N HIS A 205 1.61 6.99 9.44
CA HIS A 205 1.64 6.00 8.38
C HIS A 205 1.45 6.66 7.01
N GLY A 206 0.45 7.54 6.87
CA GLY A 206 0.21 8.33 5.65
C GLY A 206 1.41 9.22 5.29
N ILE A 207 2.01 9.90 6.26
CA ILE A 207 3.25 10.69 6.06
C ILE A 207 4.36 9.82 5.47
N SER A 208 4.60 8.63 6.03
CA SER A 208 5.65 7.73 5.52
C SER A 208 5.39 7.32 4.07
N GLN A 209 4.13 7.04 3.69
CA GLN A 209 3.76 6.71 2.30
C GLN A 209 3.98 7.89 1.35
N LEU A 210 3.54 9.10 1.74
CA LEU A 210 3.67 10.31 0.92
C LEU A 210 5.14 10.72 0.73
N VAL A 211 5.96 10.58 1.77
CA VAL A 211 7.41 10.79 1.68
C VAL A 211 8.04 9.76 0.74
N SER A 212 7.70 8.48 0.88
CA SER A 212 8.18 7.43 -0.02
C SER A 212 7.82 7.70 -1.49
N ALA A 213 6.59 8.15 -1.75
CA ALA A 213 6.14 8.55 -3.08
C ALA A 213 6.95 9.73 -3.63
N SER A 214 7.20 10.73 -2.78
CA SER A 214 8.00 11.92 -3.12
C SER A 214 9.45 11.57 -3.44
N CYS A 215 10.07 10.68 -2.66
CA CYS A 215 11.42 10.16 -2.93
C CYS A 215 11.50 9.44 -4.29
N ASN A 216 10.50 8.60 -4.60
CA ASN A 216 10.42 7.91 -5.88
C ASN A 216 10.28 8.91 -7.04
N ALA A 217 9.46 9.95 -6.87
CA ALA A 217 9.24 11.01 -7.85
C ALA A 217 10.51 11.84 -8.14
N LEU A 218 11.37 12.02 -7.14
CA LEU A 218 12.65 12.74 -7.25
C LEU A 218 13.80 11.87 -7.81
N HIS A 219 13.49 10.68 -8.34
CA HIS A 219 14.49 9.69 -8.78
C HIS A 219 15.45 9.25 -7.66
N ARG A 220 14.94 9.18 -6.43
CA ARG A 220 15.67 8.75 -5.22
C ARG A 220 15.05 7.48 -4.58
N PRO A 221 14.83 6.39 -5.36
CA PRO A 221 14.10 5.21 -4.87
C PRO A 221 14.78 4.50 -3.70
N PHE A 222 16.11 4.53 -3.62
CA PHE A 222 16.83 3.93 -2.49
C PHE A 222 16.44 4.54 -1.14
N HIS A 223 16.21 5.85 -1.07
CA HIS A 223 15.74 6.47 0.17
C HIS A 223 14.31 6.01 0.54
N SER A 224 13.44 5.85 -0.47
CA SER A 224 12.10 5.30 -0.26
C SER A 224 12.15 3.86 0.26
N SER A 225 12.99 3.01 -0.34
CA SER A 225 13.19 1.64 0.12
C SER A 225 13.79 1.61 1.53
N THR A 226 14.77 2.46 1.85
CA THR A 226 15.34 2.53 3.21
C THR A 226 14.28 2.90 4.24
N ILE A 227 13.40 3.88 3.96
CA ILE A 227 12.31 4.24 4.88
C ILE A 227 11.40 3.03 5.15
N ASN A 228 11.03 2.26 4.13
CA ASN A 228 10.17 1.08 4.29
C ASN A 228 10.88 -0.09 4.99
N ILE A 229 12.18 -0.26 4.77
CA ILE A 229 13.00 -1.28 5.47
C ILE A 229 13.12 -0.90 6.96
N LEU A 230 13.43 0.36 7.27
CA LEU A 230 13.52 0.86 8.64
C LEU A 230 12.17 0.74 9.35
N ARG A 231 11.07 1.09 8.66
CA ARG A 231 9.70 0.89 9.16
C ARG A 231 9.52 -0.53 9.66
N LEU A 232 9.87 -1.51 8.83
CA LEU A 232 9.62 -2.91 9.13
C LEU A 232 10.54 -3.43 10.24
N PHE A 233 11.85 -3.34 10.04
CA PHE A 233 12.84 -4.06 10.85
C PHE A 233 13.26 -3.30 12.10
N LEU A 234 13.30 -1.97 12.06
CA LEU A 234 13.77 -1.16 13.19
C LEU A 234 12.62 -0.71 14.09
N PHE A 235 11.47 -0.38 13.50
CA PHE A 235 10.36 0.19 14.25
C PHE A 235 9.24 -0.81 14.48
N LEU A 236 8.56 -1.26 13.42
CA LEU A 236 7.32 -2.00 13.53
C LEU A 236 7.50 -3.37 14.21
N ILE A 237 8.33 -4.27 13.66
CA ILE A 237 8.49 -5.62 14.24
C ILE A 237 9.00 -5.55 15.69
N PRO A 238 10.08 -4.80 16.02
CA PRO A 238 10.56 -4.74 17.39
C PRO A 238 9.54 -4.16 18.37
N LEU A 239 8.87 -3.06 18.02
CA LEU A 239 7.90 -2.42 18.91
C LEU A 239 6.65 -3.29 19.10
N VAL A 240 6.18 -3.96 18.05
CA VAL A 240 5.08 -4.92 18.14
C VAL A 240 5.46 -6.10 19.02
N TYR A 241 6.63 -6.70 18.82
CA TYR A 241 7.08 -7.83 19.63
C TYR A 241 7.28 -7.43 21.10
N MET A 242 7.95 -6.31 21.38
CA MET A 242 8.14 -5.81 22.75
C MET A 242 6.80 -5.48 23.41
N GLY A 243 5.90 -4.80 22.70
CA GLY A 243 4.56 -4.51 23.19
C GLY A 243 3.78 -5.79 23.52
N ALA A 244 3.82 -6.79 22.63
CA ALA A 244 3.19 -8.08 22.83
C ALA A 244 3.70 -8.81 24.09
N GLN A 245 5.00 -8.71 24.40
CA GLN A 245 5.56 -9.31 25.62
C GLN A 245 5.14 -8.58 26.90
N ILE A 246 4.91 -7.26 26.83
CA ILE A 246 4.60 -6.44 28.01
C ILE A 246 3.10 -6.49 28.34
N TRP A 247 2.22 -6.35 27.33
CA TRP A 247 0.77 -6.21 27.50
C TRP A 247 -0.03 -7.09 26.52
N SER A 248 0.53 -8.22 26.08
CA SER A 248 -0.16 -9.19 25.21
C SER A 248 -0.80 -8.49 24.00
N THR A 249 -2.09 -8.75 23.72
CA THR A 249 -2.82 -8.19 22.57
C THR A 249 -2.91 -6.67 22.57
N THR A 250 -3.16 -6.05 23.73
CA THR A 250 -3.19 -4.58 23.83
C THR A 250 -1.83 -3.98 23.49
N GLY A 251 -0.77 -4.59 24.01
CA GLY A 251 0.61 -4.16 23.75
C GLY A 251 1.03 -4.38 22.29
N PHE A 252 0.57 -5.46 21.65
CA PHE A 252 0.73 -5.69 20.22
C PHE A 252 0.15 -4.52 19.40
N PHE A 253 -1.07 -4.06 19.71
CA PHE A 253 -1.67 -2.90 19.04
C PHE A 253 -0.93 -1.59 19.29
N PHE A 254 -0.48 -1.35 20.53
CA PHE A 254 0.36 -0.18 20.83
C PHE A 254 1.67 -0.21 20.05
N GLY A 255 2.29 -1.38 19.90
CA GLY A 255 3.50 -1.54 19.11
C GLY A 255 3.31 -1.16 17.64
N ILE A 256 2.15 -1.50 17.05
CA ILE A 256 1.80 -1.06 15.67
C ILE A 256 1.70 0.47 15.62
N ALA A 257 0.94 1.07 16.54
CA ALA A 257 0.75 2.51 16.58
C ALA A 257 2.09 3.24 16.74
N LEU A 258 2.91 2.84 17.71
CA LEU A 258 4.24 3.41 17.96
C LEU A 258 5.18 3.22 16.77
N GLY A 259 5.15 2.06 16.10
CA GLY A 259 5.92 1.80 14.88
C GLY A 259 5.55 2.75 13.75
N ASN A 260 4.26 3.03 13.57
CA ASN A 260 3.77 4.02 12.61
C ASN A 260 4.22 5.44 12.97
N LEU A 261 4.09 5.85 14.24
CA LEU A 261 4.53 7.16 14.73
C LEU A 261 6.03 7.38 14.50
N ALA A 262 6.85 6.42 14.91
CA ALA A 262 8.31 6.47 14.76
C ALA A 262 8.70 6.56 13.29
N THR A 263 8.11 5.72 12.43
CA THR A 263 8.40 5.71 11.01
C THR A 263 8.01 7.02 10.33
N GLY A 264 6.80 7.52 10.56
CA GLY A 264 6.35 8.77 9.94
C GLY A 264 7.19 9.96 10.39
N GLY A 265 7.57 10.02 11.67
CA GLY A 265 8.42 11.06 12.21
C GLY A 265 9.82 11.06 11.60
N VAL A 266 10.47 9.88 11.57
CA VAL A 266 11.81 9.72 10.97
C VAL A 266 11.76 9.99 9.46
N ALA A 267 10.76 9.47 8.76
CA ALA A 267 10.60 9.69 7.32
C ALA A 267 10.47 11.18 7.00
N TRP A 268 9.61 11.92 7.72
CA TRP A 268 9.43 13.35 7.49
C TRP A 268 10.67 14.16 7.83
N TYR A 269 11.30 13.87 8.97
CA TYR A 269 12.53 14.54 9.39
C TYR A 269 13.63 14.36 8.34
N TRP A 270 13.88 13.10 7.93
CA TRP A 270 14.92 12.77 6.97
C TRP A 270 14.63 13.36 5.58
N PHE A 271 13.36 13.35 5.17
CA PHE A 271 12.93 13.97 3.92
C PHE A 271 13.24 15.47 3.88
N ARG A 272 12.92 16.17 4.97
CA ARG A 272 13.14 17.62 5.07
C ARG A 272 14.62 17.98 5.25
N SER A 273 15.40 17.17 5.97
CA SER A 273 16.78 17.51 6.32
C SER A 273 17.79 17.18 5.22
N SER A 274 17.55 16.12 4.46
CA SER A 274 18.63 15.50 3.67
C SER A 274 18.21 15.10 2.25
N ILE A 275 16.93 14.86 1.99
CA ILE A 275 16.48 14.33 0.69
C ILE A 275 15.98 15.46 -0.21
N LEU A 276 15.27 16.45 0.34
CA LEU A 276 14.92 17.64 -0.42
C LEU A 276 16.19 18.42 -0.78
N PRO A 277 16.40 18.76 -2.07
CA PRO A 277 17.49 19.65 -2.46
C PRO A 277 17.48 20.94 -1.64
N SER A 278 18.66 21.46 -1.31
CA SER A 278 18.82 22.68 -0.51
C SER A 278 18.11 23.91 -1.11
N ALA A 279 17.92 23.92 -2.43
CA ALA A 279 17.13 24.90 -3.17
C ALA A 279 15.63 24.87 -2.85
N ILE A 280 15.10 23.74 -2.34
CA ILE A 280 13.70 23.57 -1.91
C ILE A 280 13.54 23.86 -0.40
N ILE A 281 14.61 23.69 0.37
CA ILE A 281 14.58 23.85 1.84
C ILE A 281 14.63 25.32 2.26
N LYS A 282 15.50 26.13 1.62
CA LYS A 282 15.53 27.60 1.79
C LYS A 282 14.20 28.19 1.34
#